data_AF-A0A8T3VFS7-F1
#
_entry.id   AF-A0A8T3VFS7-F1
#
_cell.length_a   1.000
_cell.length_b   1.000
_cell.length_c   1.000
_cell.angle_alpha   90.00
_cell.angle_beta   90.00
_cell.angle_gamma   90.00
#
_symmetry.space_group_name_H-M   'P 1'
#
loop_
_entity.id
_entity.type
_entity.pdbx_description
1 polymer ?
#
loop_
_entity_poly.entity_id
_entity_poly.type
_entity_poly.pdbx_seq_one_letter_code
_entity_poly.pdbx_strand_id
1 'polypeptide(L)'
;KKLEEMKNPNNAAISLAGEPTLYPKIDELIGEFNRRDFTTFVVSNGQCVDRLRNLENDPYQLYLSLDAPSQKIFNDVCRPRINDAWSNLNESLETLSSFNSRTCIRNTCVRGRNMENPEGYAELIKKADPDFVEVKAYMYVGSSRERLTLDNMPSFDEVKSFASKIGDACGKEIVNESEVSRVVLLE
;
A
#
# COMPACT_ATOMS: atom_id res chain seq x y z
N LYS A 1 -5.80 -14.81 29.27
CA LYS A 1 -6.16 -15.17 27.87
C LYS A 1 -5.44 -14.27 26.86
N LYS A 2 -5.81 -12.99 26.67
CA LYS A 2 -5.14 -12.07 25.71
C LYS A 2 -3.61 -11.98 25.85
N LEU A 3 -3.08 -12.00 27.08
CA LEU A 3 -1.63 -11.99 27.33
C LEU A 3 -0.91 -13.25 26.83
N GLU A 4 -1.56 -14.41 26.92
CA GLU A 4 -0.96 -15.67 26.45
C GLU A 4 -1.02 -15.80 24.92
N GLU A 5 -2.08 -15.26 24.30
CA GLU A 5 -2.19 -15.16 22.84
C GLU A 5 -1.08 -14.27 22.26
N MET A 6 -0.77 -13.13 22.90
CA MET A 6 0.31 -12.23 22.45
C MET A 6 1.71 -12.86 22.47
N LYS A 7 1.94 -13.90 23.30
CA LYS A 7 3.21 -14.62 23.33
C LYS A 7 3.39 -15.58 22.16
N ASN A 8 2.30 -15.94 21.48
CA ASN A 8 2.27 -16.87 20.36
C ASN A 8 1.58 -16.20 19.16
N PRO A 9 2.20 -15.16 18.57
CA PRO A 9 1.61 -14.47 17.41
C PRO A 9 1.49 -15.42 16.22
N ASN A 10 0.51 -15.15 15.37
CA ASN A 10 0.27 -15.89 14.12
C ASN A 10 0.22 -14.97 12.89
N ASN A 11 0.49 -13.67 13.06
CA ASN A 11 0.49 -12.68 11.99
C ASN A 11 1.84 -11.96 11.98
N ALA A 12 2.46 -11.87 10.81
CA ALA A 12 3.72 -11.17 10.58
C ALA A 12 3.50 -9.99 9.63
N ALA A 13 3.56 -8.77 10.17
CA ALA A 13 3.49 -7.54 9.39
C ALA A 13 4.90 -7.06 9.00
N ILE A 14 5.31 -7.34 7.76
CA ILE A 14 6.61 -6.97 7.19
C ILE A 14 6.46 -5.57 6.57
N SER A 15 6.35 -4.54 7.44
CA SER A 15 5.94 -3.20 7.01
C SER A 15 6.36 -2.05 7.95
N LEU A 16 7.32 -2.26 8.85
CA LEU A 16 7.62 -1.28 9.90
C LEU A 16 8.26 0.01 9.36
N ALA A 17 9.37 -0.12 8.64
CA ALA A 17 10.12 0.98 8.08
C ALA A 17 11.05 0.50 6.96
N GLY A 18 11.45 1.42 6.07
CA GLY A 18 12.27 1.09 4.91
C GLY A 18 11.49 0.36 3.82
N GLU A 19 12.21 -0.23 2.87
CA GLU A 19 11.64 -1.06 1.80
C GLU A 19 12.01 -2.52 2.04
N PRO A 20 11.07 -3.41 2.41
CA PRO A 20 11.38 -4.79 2.75
C PRO A 20 11.96 -5.60 1.58
N THR A 21 11.61 -5.29 0.34
CA THR A 21 12.15 -6.03 -0.83
C THR A 21 13.63 -5.75 -1.09
N LEU A 22 14.23 -4.76 -0.42
CA LEU A 22 15.70 -4.59 -0.42
C LEU A 22 16.39 -5.70 0.37
N TYR A 23 15.70 -6.38 1.28
CA TYR A 23 16.27 -7.52 2.00
C TYR A 23 16.49 -8.68 1.02
N PRO A 24 17.74 -9.15 0.81
CA PRO A 24 18.02 -10.15 -0.22
C PRO A 24 17.32 -11.49 0.01
N LYS A 25 16.92 -11.77 1.25
CA LYS A 25 16.25 -13.02 1.63
C LYS A 25 14.78 -12.85 2.00
N ILE A 26 14.11 -11.87 1.38
CA ILE A 26 12.70 -11.60 1.65
C ILE A 26 11.83 -12.81 1.32
N ASP A 27 12.17 -13.53 0.24
CA ASP A 27 11.45 -14.73 -0.17
C ASP A 27 11.59 -15.85 0.86
N GLU A 28 12.81 -16.18 1.28
CA GLU A 28 13.03 -17.21 2.31
C GLU A 28 12.44 -16.82 3.66
N LEU A 29 12.39 -15.53 3.97
CA LEU A 29 11.73 -15.02 5.18
C LEU A 29 10.22 -15.29 5.14
N ILE A 30 9.56 -15.02 4.01
CA ILE A 30 8.14 -15.34 3.82
C ILE A 30 7.93 -16.86 3.93
N GLY A 31 8.77 -17.66 3.26
CA GLY A 31 8.72 -19.12 3.34
C GLY A 31 8.87 -19.65 4.77
N GLU A 32 9.77 -19.07 5.57
CA GLU A 32 9.93 -19.45 6.98
C GLU A 32 8.72 -19.09 7.85
N PHE A 33 8.03 -17.98 7.58
CA PHE A 33 6.77 -17.65 8.25
C PHE A 33 5.65 -18.61 7.84
N ASN A 34 5.50 -18.88 6.54
CA ASN A 34 4.51 -19.81 6.01
C ASN A 34 4.69 -21.21 6.63
N ARG A 35 5.93 -21.69 6.76
CA ARG A 35 6.27 -22.97 7.40
C ARG A 35 5.89 -23.05 8.89
N ARG A 36 5.69 -21.90 9.55
CA ARG A 36 5.31 -21.79 10.98
C ARG A 36 3.85 -21.40 11.15
N ASP A 37 3.03 -21.52 10.10
CA ASP A 37 1.61 -21.19 10.10
C ASP A 37 1.31 -19.71 10.42
N PHE A 38 2.22 -18.80 10.06
CA PHE A 38 1.96 -17.37 10.12
C PHE A 38 1.24 -16.88 8.87
N THR A 39 0.30 -15.96 9.04
CA THR A 39 -0.15 -15.11 7.93
C THR A 39 0.81 -13.93 7.77
N THR A 40 1.27 -13.70 6.55
CA THR A 40 2.28 -12.69 6.23
C THR A 40 1.67 -11.53 5.46
N PHE A 41 1.91 -10.31 5.93
CA PHE A 41 1.49 -9.08 5.27
C PHE A 41 2.74 -8.30 4.86
N VAL A 42 3.02 -8.25 3.56
CA VAL A 42 4.19 -7.55 3.03
C VAL A 42 3.74 -6.22 2.46
N VAL A 43 4.39 -5.12 2.86
CA VAL A 43 4.13 -3.81 2.27
C VAL A 43 5.38 -3.31 1.55
N SER A 44 5.29 -3.17 0.23
CA SER A 44 6.36 -2.63 -0.60
C SER A 44 5.95 -1.30 -1.24
N ASN A 45 6.93 -0.46 -1.52
CA ASN A 45 6.81 0.73 -2.34
C ASN A 45 6.98 0.46 -3.85
N GLY A 46 7.22 -0.80 -4.24
CA GLY A 46 7.30 -1.20 -5.65
C GLY A 46 8.62 -0.87 -6.35
N GLN A 47 9.67 -0.46 -5.62
CA GLN A 47 10.91 -0.04 -6.26
C GLN A 47 11.84 -1.20 -6.66
N CYS A 48 11.70 -2.39 -6.08
CA CYS A 48 12.49 -3.59 -6.43
C CYS A 48 11.68 -4.55 -7.31
N VAL A 49 11.41 -4.14 -8.55
CA VAL A 49 10.57 -4.88 -9.52
C VAL A 49 11.01 -6.34 -9.66
N ASP A 50 12.30 -6.59 -9.88
CA ASP A 50 12.84 -7.95 -10.05
C ASP A 50 12.64 -8.81 -8.80
N ARG A 51 12.63 -8.23 -7.60
CA ARG A 51 12.36 -9.00 -6.38
C ARG A 51 10.90 -9.40 -6.31
N LEU A 52 9.98 -8.49 -6.63
CA LEU A 52 8.55 -8.80 -6.68
C LEU A 52 8.24 -9.86 -7.75
N ARG A 53 8.80 -9.75 -8.95
CA ARG A 53 8.60 -10.73 -10.05
C ARG A 53 9.10 -12.14 -9.72
N ASN A 54 10.12 -12.25 -8.86
CA ASN A 54 10.80 -13.51 -8.57
C ASN A 54 10.52 -14.03 -7.14
N LEU A 55 9.45 -13.56 -6.48
CA LEU A 55 8.98 -14.20 -5.25
C LEU A 55 8.43 -15.59 -5.59
N GLU A 56 8.97 -16.61 -4.94
CA GLU A 56 8.51 -18.00 -5.04
C GLU A 56 7.56 -18.36 -3.89
N ASN A 57 7.70 -17.68 -2.75
CA ASN A 57 6.84 -17.83 -1.58
C ASN A 57 5.81 -16.70 -1.54
N ASP A 58 4.55 -17.05 -1.81
CA ASP A 58 3.42 -16.13 -1.70
C ASP A 58 3.22 -15.66 -0.24
N PRO A 59 3.16 -14.35 0.03
CA PRO A 59 2.66 -13.86 1.31
C PRO A 59 1.16 -14.13 1.43
N TYR A 60 0.60 -14.04 2.64
CA TYR A 60 -0.87 -14.09 2.78
C TYR A 60 -1.54 -12.92 2.07
N GLN A 61 -0.96 -11.73 2.20
CA GLN A 61 -1.38 -10.55 1.45
C GLN A 61 -0.19 -9.64 1.10
N LEU A 62 -0.07 -9.27 -0.18
CA LEU A 62 0.88 -8.30 -0.68
C LEU A 62 0.23 -6.92 -0.82
N TYR A 63 0.86 -5.90 -0.27
CA TYR A 63 0.49 -4.50 -0.46
C TYR A 63 1.52 -3.79 -1.32
N LEU A 64 1.04 -3.06 -2.34
CA LEU A 64 1.82 -1.99 -2.97
C LEU A 64 1.31 -0.62 -2.55
N SER A 65 2.22 0.23 -2.11
CA SER A 65 1.90 1.62 -1.79
C SER A 65 1.82 2.44 -3.08
N LEU A 66 0.65 3.01 -3.35
CA LEU A 66 0.42 3.89 -4.50
C LEU A 66 0.04 5.28 -3.98
N ASP A 67 1.02 6.13 -3.72
CA ASP A 67 0.80 7.43 -3.06
C ASP A 67 0.69 8.61 -4.05
N ALA A 68 0.66 8.36 -5.36
CA ALA A 68 0.55 9.41 -6.39
C ALA A 68 -0.14 8.91 -7.67
N PRO A 69 -0.98 9.73 -8.34
CA PRO A 69 -1.64 9.36 -9.58
C PRO A 69 -0.85 9.74 -10.84
N SER A 70 0.30 10.41 -10.70
CA SER A 70 1.16 10.81 -11.82
C SER A 70 2.62 10.93 -11.40
N GLN A 71 3.53 10.88 -12.37
CA GLN A 71 4.96 11.05 -12.15
C GLN A 71 5.31 12.36 -11.44
N LYS A 72 4.60 13.45 -11.79
CA LYS A 72 4.81 14.77 -11.19
C LYS A 72 4.53 14.75 -9.69
N ILE A 73 3.38 14.21 -9.30
CA ILE A 73 2.97 14.11 -7.89
C ILE A 73 3.85 13.11 -7.15
N PHE A 74 4.20 11.99 -7.80
CA PHE A 74 5.12 11.00 -7.24
C PHE A 74 6.48 11.59 -6.89
N ASN A 75 7.04 12.41 -7.78
CA ASN A 75 8.32 13.07 -7.52
C ASN A 75 8.24 14.09 -6.36
N ASP A 76 7.13 14.83 -6.22
CA ASP A 76 6.96 15.78 -5.10
C ASP A 76 6.76 15.06 -3.75
N VAL A 77 5.89 14.05 -3.75
CA VAL A 77 5.42 13.37 -2.53
C VAL A 77 6.41 12.31 -2.06
N CYS A 78 6.81 11.40 -2.96
CA CYS A 78 7.66 10.26 -2.62
C CYS A 78 9.16 10.62 -2.65
N ARG A 79 9.55 11.69 -3.35
CA ARG A 79 10.94 12.19 -3.44
C ARG A 79 11.95 11.07 -3.69
N PRO A 80 11.78 10.29 -4.78
CA PRO A 80 12.61 9.13 -5.04
C PRO A 80 14.10 9.49 -5.11
N ARG A 81 14.95 8.58 -4.63
CA ARG A 81 16.42 8.72 -4.64
C ARG A 81 17.11 7.84 -5.68
N ILE A 82 16.32 7.21 -6.54
CA ILE A 82 16.77 6.36 -7.63
C ILE A 82 16.22 6.89 -8.95
N ASN A 83 16.92 6.60 -10.04
CA ASN A 83 16.44 6.88 -11.38
C ASN A 83 15.26 5.96 -11.71
N ASP A 84 14.43 6.39 -12.66
CA ASP A 84 13.31 5.60 -13.21
C ASP A 84 12.30 5.11 -12.16
N ALA A 85 12.29 5.73 -10.99
CA ALA A 85 11.47 5.32 -9.86
C ALA A 85 9.97 5.21 -10.17
N TRP A 86 9.45 6.11 -11.01
CA TRP A 86 8.07 6.05 -11.49
C TRP A 86 7.84 4.87 -12.45
N SER A 87 8.81 4.57 -13.32
CA SER A 87 8.76 3.41 -14.21
C SER A 87 8.74 2.12 -13.39
N ASN A 88 9.62 2.00 -12.38
CA ASN A 88 9.66 0.83 -11.50
C ASN A 88 8.33 0.61 -10.79
N LEU A 89 7.72 1.66 -10.24
CA LEU A 89 6.39 1.54 -9.63
C LEU A 89 5.36 1.05 -10.65
N ASN A 90 5.38 1.57 -11.87
CA ASN A 90 4.46 1.16 -12.92
C ASN A 90 4.63 -0.30 -13.33
N GLU A 91 5.87 -0.78 -13.42
CA GLU A 91 6.16 -2.18 -13.68
C GLU A 91 5.76 -3.09 -12.51
N SER A 92 5.98 -2.66 -11.28
CA SER A 92 5.56 -3.41 -10.07
C SER A 92 4.06 -3.49 -9.93
N LEU A 93 3.31 -2.45 -10.33
CA LEU A 93 1.85 -2.52 -10.38
C LEU A 93 1.37 -3.64 -11.30
N GLU A 94 2.01 -3.83 -12.45
CA GLU A 94 1.66 -4.88 -13.41
C GLU A 94 1.95 -6.29 -12.87
N THR A 95 2.82 -6.45 -11.87
CA THR A 95 3.10 -7.77 -11.28
C THR A 95 1.99 -8.23 -10.34
N LEU A 96 1.15 -7.34 -9.80
CA LEU A 96 0.15 -7.71 -8.79
C LEU A 96 -0.81 -8.80 -9.28
N SER A 97 -1.36 -8.64 -10.49
CA SER A 97 -2.26 -9.63 -11.12
C SER A 97 -1.64 -11.02 -11.32
N SER A 98 -0.31 -11.17 -11.20
CA SER A 98 0.38 -12.46 -11.36
C SER A 98 0.55 -13.26 -10.06
N PHE A 99 0.26 -12.66 -8.90
CA PHE A 99 0.35 -13.36 -7.61
C PHE A 99 -0.87 -14.25 -7.37
N ASN A 100 -0.67 -15.40 -6.73
CA ASN A 100 -1.80 -16.24 -6.26
C ASN A 100 -2.32 -15.81 -4.88
N SER A 101 -1.61 -14.88 -4.24
CA SER A 101 -1.95 -14.30 -2.95
C SER A 101 -2.92 -13.14 -3.08
N ARG A 102 -3.52 -12.74 -1.95
CA ARG A 102 -4.35 -11.53 -1.90
C ARG A 102 -3.49 -10.32 -2.20
N THR A 103 -3.95 -9.45 -3.06
CA THR A 103 -3.25 -8.22 -3.44
C THR A 103 -4.04 -6.99 -3.02
N CYS A 104 -3.31 -5.98 -2.55
CA CYS A 104 -3.92 -4.74 -2.13
C CYS A 104 -3.08 -3.55 -2.61
N ILE A 105 -3.72 -2.56 -3.20
CA ILE A 105 -3.11 -1.23 -3.32
C ILE A 105 -3.47 -0.43 -2.08
N ARG A 106 -2.49 0.24 -1.47
CA ARG A 106 -2.72 1.17 -0.36
C ARG A 106 -2.34 2.58 -0.76
N ASN A 107 -3.31 3.49 -0.71
CA ASN A 107 -3.15 4.91 -0.98
C ASN A 107 -3.14 5.70 0.33
N THR A 108 -2.02 6.34 0.66
CA THR A 108 -1.93 7.23 1.82
C THR A 108 -2.24 8.67 1.42
N CYS A 109 -3.46 9.12 1.71
CA CYS A 109 -3.99 10.43 1.36
C CYS A 109 -3.45 11.54 2.27
N VAL A 110 -2.81 12.54 1.66
CA VAL A 110 -2.27 13.72 2.32
C VAL A 110 -2.95 14.96 1.73
N ARG A 111 -3.69 15.70 2.56
CA ARG A 111 -4.44 16.89 2.13
C ARG A 111 -3.48 17.92 1.54
N GLY A 112 -3.83 18.44 0.36
CA GLY A 112 -3.04 19.44 -0.36
C GLY A 112 -1.75 18.89 -0.99
N ARG A 113 -1.60 17.57 -1.13
CA ARG A 113 -0.42 16.93 -1.73
C ARG A 113 -0.76 15.91 -2.81
N ASN A 114 -1.58 14.90 -2.49
CA ASN A 114 -1.88 13.80 -3.42
C ASN A 114 -3.38 13.44 -3.52
N MET A 115 -4.25 14.16 -2.82
CA MET A 115 -5.71 13.98 -2.92
C MET A 115 -6.29 14.74 -4.12
N GLU A 116 -5.77 14.45 -5.31
CA GLU A 116 -6.18 15.02 -6.58
C GLU A 116 -6.16 13.96 -7.68
N ASN A 117 -6.82 14.23 -8.82
CA ASN A 117 -6.85 13.32 -9.98
C ASN A 117 -7.21 11.85 -9.61
N PRO A 118 -8.42 11.60 -9.06
CA PRO A 118 -8.86 10.24 -8.74
C PRO A 118 -8.89 9.31 -9.98
N GLU A 119 -9.10 9.87 -11.18
CA GLU A 119 -9.07 9.12 -12.43
C GLU A 119 -7.67 8.55 -12.72
N GLY A 120 -6.60 9.31 -12.44
CA GLY A 120 -5.23 8.81 -12.59
C GLY A 120 -4.88 7.69 -11.60
N TYR A 121 -5.44 7.73 -10.38
CA TYR A 121 -5.37 6.57 -9.47
C TYR A 121 -6.13 5.38 -10.04
N ALA A 122 -7.33 5.60 -10.56
CA ALA A 122 -8.16 4.55 -11.12
C ALA A 122 -7.51 3.86 -12.33
N GLU A 123 -6.82 4.58 -13.20
CA GLU A 123 -6.05 4.00 -14.32
C GLU A 123 -4.95 3.05 -13.83
N LEU A 124 -4.19 3.48 -12.81
CA LEU A 124 -3.12 2.68 -12.22
C LEU A 124 -3.67 1.45 -11.47
N ILE A 125 -4.80 1.61 -10.78
CA ILE A 125 -5.50 0.50 -10.10
C ILE A 125 -6.02 -0.52 -11.10
N LYS A 126 -6.69 -0.08 -12.18
CA LYS A 126 -7.16 -1.00 -13.24
C LYS A 126 -6.02 -1.77 -13.89
N LYS A 127 -4.87 -1.11 -14.08
CA LYS A 127 -3.68 -1.76 -14.63
C LYS A 127 -3.13 -2.85 -13.71
N ALA A 128 -3.16 -2.61 -12.40
CA ALA A 128 -2.65 -3.55 -11.41
C ALA A 128 -3.61 -4.71 -11.11
N ASP A 129 -4.92 -4.47 -11.29
CA ASP A 129 -6.01 -5.40 -11.00
C ASP A 129 -5.93 -6.06 -9.61
N PRO A 130 -5.82 -5.27 -8.51
CA PRO A 130 -5.72 -5.85 -7.18
C PRO A 130 -7.09 -6.33 -6.68
N ASP A 131 -7.08 -7.28 -5.74
CA ASP A 131 -8.31 -7.65 -5.02
C ASP A 131 -8.87 -6.43 -4.27
N PHE A 132 -8.02 -5.73 -3.53
CA PHE A 132 -8.43 -4.65 -2.63
C PHE A 132 -7.75 -3.31 -2.93
N VAL A 133 -8.43 -2.21 -2.60
CA VAL A 133 -7.81 -0.88 -2.51
C VAL A 133 -8.13 -0.25 -1.16
N GLU A 134 -7.09 0.06 -0.37
CA GLU A 134 -7.20 0.82 0.87
C GLU A 134 -6.90 2.30 0.61
N VAL A 135 -7.89 3.16 0.82
CA VAL A 135 -7.72 4.62 0.76
C VAL A 135 -7.70 5.15 2.19
N LYS A 136 -6.54 5.63 2.64
CA LYS A 136 -6.26 5.89 4.06
C LYS A 136 -5.70 7.28 4.30
N ALA A 137 -6.18 7.97 5.33
CA ALA A 137 -5.59 9.24 5.74
C ALA A 137 -4.13 9.06 6.21
N TYR A 138 -3.28 9.98 5.79
CA TYR A 138 -2.07 10.33 6.51
C TYR A 138 -2.40 10.69 7.96
N MET A 139 -1.56 10.27 8.90
CA MET A 139 -1.68 10.63 10.32
C MET A 139 -0.44 11.41 10.76
N TYR A 140 -0.63 12.50 11.51
CA TYR A 140 0.46 13.39 11.95
C TYR A 140 1.33 12.76 13.05
N VAL A 141 2.22 11.82 12.68
CA VAL A 141 3.08 11.05 13.60
C VAL A 141 4.49 10.82 13.03
N GLY A 142 5.46 10.53 13.91
CA GLY A 142 6.83 10.18 13.52
C GLY A 142 7.58 11.29 12.76
N SER A 143 8.53 10.90 11.91
CA SER A 143 9.39 11.83 11.14
C SER A 143 8.63 12.66 10.10
N SER A 144 7.38 12.30 9.77
CA SER A 144 6.55 13.11 8.87
C SER A 144 6.31 14.53 9.40
N ARG A 145 6.37 14.72 10.73
CA ARG A 145 6.16 16.00 11.41
C ARG A 145 7.22 17.05 11.09
N GLU A 146 8.37 16.65 10.57
CA GLU A 146 9.44 17.56 10.13
C GLU A 146 9.12 18.26 8.79
N ARG A 147 8.09 17.79 8.08
CA ARG A 147 7.84 18.16 6.67
C ARG A 147 6.36 18.33 6.31
N LEU A 148 5.44 17.89 7.16
CA LEU A 148 3.98 18.06 7.04
C LEU A 148 3.42 18.69 8.32
N THR A 149 2.19 19.21 8.27
CA THR A 149 1.47 19.78 9.42
C THR A 149 0.20 18.97 9.72
N LEU A 150 -0.47 19.30 10.83
CA LEU A 150 -1.80 18.75 11.14
C LEU A 150 -2.83 19.05 10.03
N ASP A 151 -2.69 20.18 9.34
CA ASP A 151 -3.58 20.55 8.23
C ASP A 151 -3.43 19.64 7.01
N ASN A 152 -2.34 18.86 6.92
CA ASN A 152 -2.18 17.85 5.88
C ASN A 152 -2.92 16.54 6.20
N MET A 153 -3.48 16.38 7.40
CA MET A 153 -4.23 15.19 7.82
C MET A 153 -5.70 15.33 7.40
N PRO A 154 -6.17 14.59 6.37
CA PRO A 154 -7.56 14.69 5.92
C PRO A 154 -8.54 14.14 6.97
N SER A 155 -9.77 14.66 6.96
CA SER A 155 -10.88 14.10 7.73
C SER A 155 -11.31 12.75 7.14
N PHE A 156 -12.09 11.98 7.89
CA PHE A 156 -12.65 10.73 7.38
C PHE A 156 -13.57 10.98 6.17
N ASP A 157 -14.40 12.02 6.21
CA ASP A 157 -15.29 12.38 5.10
C ASP A 157 -14.53 12.74 3.82
N GLU A 158 -13.39 13.44 3.93
CA GLU A 158 -12.53 13.72 2.77
C GLU A 158 -11.95 12.44 2.19
N VAL A 159 -11.49 11.51 3.03
CA VAL A 159 -11.01 10.19 2.58
C VAL A 159 -12.12 9.40 1.92
N LYS A 160 -13.32 9.34 2.51
CA LYS A 160 -14.47 8.62 1.97
C LYS A 160 -14.95 9.19 0.65
N SER A 161 -15.02 10.52 0.53
CA SER A 161 -15.36 11.17 -0.75
C SER A 161 -14.31 10.88 -1.82
N PHE A 162 -13.02 10.90 -1.47
CA PHE A 162 -11.95 10.60 -2.41
C PHE A 162 -11.97 9.12 -2.84
N ALA A 163 -12.15 8.19 -1.89
CA ALA A 163 -12.30 6.77 -2.16
C ALA A 163 -13.48 6.47 -3.08
N SER A 164 -14.64 7.10 -2.86
CA SER A 164 -15.80 6.96 -3.74
C SER A 164 -15.46 7.36 -5.19
N LYS A 165 -14.78 8.49 -5.40
CA LYS A 165 -14.40 8.94 -6.76
C LYS A 165 -13.43 7.98 -7.43
N ILE A 166 -12.46 7.42 -6.68
CA ILE A 166 -11.56 6.38 -7.19
C ILE A 166 -12.36 5.14 -7.58
N GLY A 167 -13.23 4.66 -6.68
CA GLY A 167 -14.10 3.50 -6.89
C GLY A 167 -14.98 3.63 -8.13
N ASP A 168 -15.69 4.76 -8.26
CA ASP A 168 -16.54 5.07 -9.42
C ASP A 168 -15.73 5.04 -10.74
N ALA A 169 -14.51 5.56 -10.73
CA ALA A 169 -13.64 5.60 -11.90
C ALA A 169 -12.98 4.25 -12.20
N CYS A 170 -12.73 3.41 -11.19
CA CYS A 170 -12.10 2.09 -11.34
C CYS A 170 -13.07 0.90 -11.44
N GLY A 171 -14.35 1.10 -11.12
CA GLY A 171 -15.36 0.04 -11.08
C GLY A 171 -15.31 -0.81 -9.81
N LYS A 172 -14.78 -0.28 -8.71
CA LYS A 172 -14.76 -0.93 -7.38
C LYS A 172 -15.74 -0.26 -6.42
N GLU A 173 -16.35 -1.03 -5.54
CA GLU A 173 -17.33 -0.52 -4.58
C GLU A 173 -16.72 -0.40 -3.18
N ILE A 174 -17.22 0.54 -2.38
CA ILE A 174 -16.87 0.62 -0.96
C ILE A 174 -17.53 -0.55 -0.24
N VAL A 175 -16.71 -1.49 0.26
CA VAL A 175 -17.19 -2.68 0.99
C VAL A 175 -17.04 -2.55 2.51
N ASN A 176 -16.12 -1.71 2.99
CA ASN A 176 -15.91 -1.49 4.41
C ASN A 176 -15.20 -0.17 4.72
N GLU A 177 -15.24 0.26 5.97
CA GLU A 177 -14.59 1.49 6.43
C GLU A 177 -14.26 1.46 7.94
N SER A 178 -13.28 2.28 8.34
CA SER A 178 -12.95 2.51 9.75
C SER A 178 -12.66 3.99 9.98
N GLU A 179 -13.61 4.69 10.62
CA GLU A 179 -13.48 6.10 10.93
C GLU A 179 -12.30 6.38 11.88
N VAL A 180 -12.09 5.51 12.88
CA VAL A 180 -10.99 5.64 13.87
C VAL A 180 -9.62 5.67 13.19
N SER A 181 -9.45 4.84 12.16
CA SER A 181 -8.19 4.77 11.38
C SER A 181 -8.23 5.63 10.11
N ARG A 182 -9.35 6.31 9.85
CA ARG A 182 -9.65 7.10 8.65
C ARG A 182 -9.29 6.36 7.35
N VAL A 183 -9.83 5.15 7.20
CA VAL A 183 -9.58 4.29 6.04
C VAL A 183 -10.87 3.77 5.46
N VAL A 184 -10.91 3.66 4.13
CA VAL A 184 -11.99 3.08 3.34
C VAL A 184 -11.41 1.95 2.50
N LEU A 185 -12.13 0.84 2.41
CA LEU A 185 -11.77 -0.35 1.65
C LEU A 185 -12.68 -0.46 0.42
N LEU A 186 -12.05 -0.57 -0.76
CA LEU A 186 -12.71 -0.85 -2.03
C LEU A 186 -12.41 -2.28 -2.47
N GLU A 187 -13.40 -2.94 -3.09
CA GLU A 187 -13.31 -4.26 -3.73
C GLU A 187 -14.00 -4.25 -5.09
#